data_AF-A0A1I6P393-F1
#
_entry.id   AF-A0A1I6P393-F1
#
_cell.length_a   1.000
_cell.length_b   1.000
_cell.length_c   1.000
_cell.angle_alpha   90.00
_cell.angle_beta   90.00
_cell.angle_gamma   90.00
#
_symmetry.space_group_name_H-M   'P 1'
#
loop_
_entity.id
_entity.type
_entity.pdbx_description
1 polymer ?
#
loop_
_entity_poly.entity_id
_entity_poly.type
_entity_poly.pdbx_seq_one_letter_code
_entity_poly.pdbx_strand_id
1 'polypeptide(L)' 'MTRSSKFSDEFKRDAVAQLTERGCRVMEVSERLGVSASSLYAWKKKFAKAPSGAAA' A
#
# COMPACT_ATOMS: atom_id res chain seq x y z
N MET A 1 1.74 -18.33 13.33
CA MET A 1 0.57 -17.65 13.93
C MET A 1 0.23 -16.43 13.09
N THR A 2 -0.92 -16.47 12.44
CA THR A 2 -1.38 -15.59 11.37
C THR A 2 -2.01 -14.32 11.93
N ARG A 3 -1.37 -13.16 11.78
CA ARG A 3 -2.02 -11.87 12.05
C ARG A 3 -2.24 -11.14 10.75
N SER A 4 -3.25 -11.64 10.04
CA SER A 4 -3.86 -11.00 8.90
C SER A 4 -4.08 -9.51 9.19
N SER A 5 -3.49 -8.67 8.32
CA SER A 5 -4.00 -7.34 8.00
C SER A 5 -4.19 -6.35 9.16
N LYS A 6 -3.13 -6.02 9.91
CA LYS A 6 -3.16 -4.94 10.94
C LYS A 6 -3.31 -3.52 10.38
N PHE A 7 -3.37 -3.32 9.07
CA PHE A 7 -3.41 -2.00 8.44
C PHE A 7 -4.76 -1.75 7.78
N SER A 8 -5.44 -0.68 8.20
CA SER A 8 -6.70 -0.21 7.62
C SER A 8 -6.51 0.22 6.17
N ASP A 9 -7.54 0.09 5.33
CA ASP A 9 -7.45 0.47 3.91
C ASP A 9 -7.18 1.97 3.70
N GLU A 10 -7.53 2.80 4.68
CA GLU A 10 -7.16 4.22 4.72
C GLU A 10 -5.65 4.41 4.89
N PHE A 11 -5.02 3.66 5.81
CA PHE A 11 -3.57 3.65 5.98
C PHE A 11 -2.85 3.14 4.73
N LYS A 12 -3.39 2.11 4.07
CA LYS A 12 -2.80 1.59 2.83
C LYS A 12 -2.89 2.60 1.69
N ARG A 13 -3.99 3.35 1.59
CA ARG A 13 -4.17 4.42 0.60
C ARG A 13 -3.21 5.57 0.84
N ASP A 14 -3.07 6.02 2.08
CA ASP A 14 -2.12 7.05 2.45
C ASP A 14 -0.68 6.64 2.12
N ALA A 15 -0.30 5.41 2.47
CA ALA A 15 1.01 4.86 2.13
C ALA A 15 1.26 4.81 0.62
N VAL A 16 0.25 4.46 -0.19
CA VAL A 16 0.34 4.47 -1.65
C VAL A 16 0.35 5.90 -2.20
N ALA A 17 -0.41 6.84 -1.63
CA ALA A 17 -0.39 8.24 -2.01
C ALA A 17 1.01 8.85 -1.78
N GLN A 18 1.66 8.56 -0.65
CA GLN A 18 3.03 8.97 -0.38
C GLN A 18 4.04 8.45 -1.41
N LEU A 19 3.83 7.22 -1.93
CA LEU A 19 4.65 6.66 -3.00
C LEU A 19 4.41 7.31 -4.37
N THR A 20 3.22 7.88 -4.58
CA THR A 20 2.79 8.38 -5.90
C THR A 20 2.99 9.89 -6.04
N GLU A 21 2.71 10.66 -4.98
CA GLU A 21 2.87 12.11 -4.96
C GLU A 21 4.31 12.56 -4.82
N ARG A 22 5.11 11.89 -3.99
CA ARG A 22 6.48 12.33 -3.72
C ARG A 22 7.53 11.70 -4.63
N GLY A 23 7.15 10.73 -5.47
CA GLY A 23 8.11 9.88 -6.16
C GLY A 23 9.05 9.15 -5.19
N CYS A 24 8.65 9.01 -3.92
CA CYS A 24 9.46 8.40 -2.89
C CYS A 24 9.64 6.90 -3.17
N ARG A 25 10.84 6.38 -2.93
CA ARG A 25 11.14 4.95 -3.10
C ARG A 25 10.35 4.14 -2.08
N VAL A 26 9.88 2.98 -2.53
CA VAL A 26 9.18 1.98 -1.68
C VAL A 26 9.96 1.67 -0.40
N MET A 27 11.29 1.67 -0.46
CA MET A 27 12.17 1.43 0.69
C MET A 27 12.01 2.51 1.77
N GLU A 28 12.07 3.80 1.43
CA GLU A 28 11.92 4.87 2.42
C GLU A 28 10.54 4.84 3.10
N VAL A 29 9.48 4.62 2.33
CA VAL A 29 8.13 4.52 2.89
C VAL A 29 7.99 3.26 3.75
N SER A 30 8.64 2.17 3.37
CA SER A 30 8.66 0.92 4.15
C SER A 30 9.34 1.11 5.50
N GLU A 31 10.49 1.80 5.52
CA GLU A 31 11.26 2.07 6.72
C GLU A 31 10.54 3.08 7.63
N ARG A 32 9.99 4.16 7.05
CA ARG A 32 9.26 5.20 7.81
C ARG A 32 7.98 4.67 8.44
N LEU A 33 7.23 3.84 7.73
CA LEU A 33 5.96 3.29 8.20
C LEU A 33 6.13 1.96 8.97
N GLY A 34 7.34 1.40 9.01
CA GLY A 34 7.61 0.09 9.60
C GLY A 34 6.83 -1.04 8.92
N VAL A 35 6.51 -0.89 7.63
CA VAL A 35 5.79 -1.89 6.83
C VAL A 35 6.73 -2.53 5.84
N SER A 36 6.50 -3.78 5.48
CA SER A 36 7.33 -4.43 4.48
C SER A 36 7.09 -3.86 3.08
N ALA A 37 8.17 -3.65 2.32
CA ALA A 37 8.12 -3.22 0.91
C ALA A 37 7.18 -4.08 0.04
N SER A 38 7.09 -5.39 0.34
CA SER A 38 6.18 -6.32 -0.33
C SER A 38 4.69 -5.94 -0.15
N SER A 39 4.31 -5.50 1.07
CA SER A 39 2.96 -5.03 1.35
C SER A 39 2.63 -3.74 0.58
N LEU A 40 3.58 -2.81 0.51
CA LEU A 40 3.44 -1.58 -0.27
C LEU A 40 3.26 -1.85 -1.77
N TYR A 41 3.99 -2.81 -2.33
CA TYR A 41 3.81 -3.25 -3.72
C TYR A 41 2.41 -3.84 -3.95
N ALA A 42 1.95 -4.69 -3.05
CA ALA A 42 0.62 -5.28 -3.11
C ALA A 42 -0.48 -4.21 -3.03
N TRP A 43 -0.33 -3.23 -2.13
CA TRP A 43 -1.27 -2.11 -2.00
C TRP A 43 -1.23 -1.21 -3.23
N LYS A 44 -0.04 -0.84 -3.71
CA LYS A 44 0.11 -0.06 -4.94
C LYS A 44 -0.60 -0.74 -6.10
N LYS A 45 -0.46 -2.05 -6.28
CA LYS A 45 -1.20 -2.81 -7.31
C LYS A 45 -2.71 -2.83 -7.09
N LYS A 46 -3.16 -2.93 -5.84
CA LYS A 46 -4.60 -2.89 -5.50
C LYS A 46 -5.23 -1.52 -5.74
N PHE A 47 -4.55 -0.44 -5.38
CA PHE A 47 -5.06 0.93 -5.49
C PHE A 47 -4.77 1.57 -6.85
N ALA A 48 -3.76 1.13 -7.59
CA ALA A 48 -3.52 1.57 -8.97
C ALA A 48 -4.59 1.07 -9.97
N LYS A 49 -5.39 0.04 -9.60
CA LYS A 49 -6.43 -0.56 -10.46
C LYS A 49 -7.88 -0.23 -10.04
N ALA A 50 -8.12 0.66 -9.08
CA ALA A 50 -9.48 1.05 -8.68
C ALA A 50 -9.69 2.57 -8.81
N PRO A 51 -10.80 3.01 -9.44
CA PRO A 51 -12.12 2.77 -8.86
C PRO A 51 -12.96 1.80 -9.70
N SER A 52 -13.52 0.77 -9.05
CA SER A 52 -14.56 -0.11 -9.60
C SER A 52 -14.15 -1.13 -10.68
N GLY A 53 -14.67 -2.36 -10.53
CA GLY A 53 -14.79 -3.35 -11.62
C GLY A 53 -13.90 -4.60 -11.53
N ALA A 54 -14.44 -5.66 -10.92
CA ALA A 54 -14.29 -7.10 -11.23
C ALA A 54 -14.62 -7.92 -9.97
N ALA A 55 -15.88 -7.97 -9.53
CA ALA A 55 -16.81 -9.03 -9.91
C ALA A 55 -16.72 -9.51 -11.37
N ALA A 56 -16.20 -10.72 -11.55
CA ALA A 56 -16.65 -11.77 -12.47
C ALA A 56 -15.78 -13.01 -12.24
#